data_AF-A0A3Q9RMI4-F1
#
_entry.id   AF-A0A3Q9RMI4-F1
#
_cell.length_a   1.000
_cell.length_b   1.000
_cell.length_c   1.000
_cell.angle_alpha   90.00
_cell.angle_beta   90.00
_cell.angle_gamma   90.00
#
_symmetry.space_group_name_H-M   'P 1'
#
loop_
_entity.id
_entity.type
_entity.pdbx_description
1 polymer ?
#
loop_
_entity_poly.entity_id
_entity_poly.type
_entity_poly.pdbx_seq_one_letter_code
_entity_poly.pdbx_strand_id
1 'polypeptide(L)'
;MFAVGLISGLIIGIIVTSLYHKEKVRACMLQSSLQKELLYNTSHDYMTKIYNRAYFEQEVSKYNQDVDVPVGMILCDLDELKYINDQMGHEAGDELIKSAAQFLNQYSNEHIIVSRIGGDEFTILMINVEESNVIQLMKQIDYELMKYNLEDNTLTLKISKGYAYTDCSLGNMRQLRITADKAMYQNKRLRKSNLATLFIRDREERKVSSR
;
A
#
# COMPACT_ATOMS: atom_id res chain seq x y z
N MET A 1 18.75 -23.71 -64.58
CA MET A 1 19.63 -23.52 -63.39
C MET A 1 19.56 -22.08 -62.84
N PHE A 2 19.66 -21.04 -63.68
CA PHE A 2 19.61 -19.63 -63.23
C PHE A 2 18.32 -19.18 -62.51
N ALA A 3 17.14 -19.61 -62.95
CA ALA A 3 15.87 -19.19 -62.36
C ALA A 3 15.68 -19.66 -60.90
N VAL A 4 16.22 -20.83 -60.54
CA VAL A 4 16.13 -21.40 -59.18
C VAL A 4 16.95 -20.57 -58.18
N GLY A 5 18.11 -20.05 -58.61
CA GLY A 5 18.95 -19.17 -57.80
C GLY A 5 18.26 -17.85 -57.45
N LEU A 6 17.59 -17.22 -58.42
CA LEU A 6 16.87 -15.96 -58.21
C LEU A 6 15.71 -16.11 -57.21
N ILE A 7 14.92 -17.18 -57.34
CA ILE A 7 13.81 -17.48 -56.42
C ILE A 7 14.35 -17.73 -55.00
N SER A 8 15.42 -18.50 -54.87
CA SER A 8 16.03 -18.77 -53.55
C SER A 8 16.56 -17.51 -52.86
N GLY A 9 17.21 -16.60 -53.60
CA GLY A 9 17.70 -15.33 -53.07
C GLY A 9 16.57 -14.41 -52.60
N LEU A 10 15.45 -14.39 -53.33
CA LEU A 10 14.27 -13.59 -52.98
C LEU A 10 13.57 -14.15 -51.73
N ILE A 11 13.46 -15.47 -51.62
CA ILE A 11 12.94 -16.14 -50.40
C ILE A 11 13.84 -15.84 -49.20
N ILE A 12 15.16 -15.96 -49.34
CA ILE A 12 16.11 -15.65 -48.27
C ILE A 12 15.98 -14.17 -47.87
N GLY A 13 15.89 -13.25 -48.84
CA GLY A 13 15.69 -11.83 -48.57
C GLY A 13 14.41 -11.53 -47.79
N ILE A 14 13.29 -12.18 -48.15
CA ILE A 14 12.01 -12.05 -47.42
C ILE A 14 12.15 -12.60 -45.99
N ILE A 15 12.81 -13.75 -45.82
CA ILE A 15 13.00 -14.35 -44.49
C ILE A 15 13.86 -13.44 -43.61
N VAL A 16 15.01 -12.96 -44.13
CA VAL A 16 15.92 -12.07 -43.39
C VAL A 16 15.23 -10.76 -43.02
N THR A 17 14.49 -10.15 -43.96
CA THR A 17 13.75 -8.91 -43.67
C THR A 17 12.62 -9.12 -42.67
N SER A 18 11.89 -10.25 -42.75
CA SER A 18 10.85 -10.63 -41.77
C SER A 18 11.44 -10.88 -40.38
N LEU A 19 12.58 -11.56 -40.29
CA LEU A 19 13.30 -11.78 -39.02
C LEU A 19 13.76 -10.45 -38.42
N TYR A 20 14.39 -9.59 -39.22
CA TYR A 20 14.80 -8.25 -38.78
C TYR A 20 13.63 -7.40 -38.31
N HIS A 21 12.49 -7.46 -39.02
CA HIS A 21 11.28 -6.75 -38.60
C HIS A 21 10.73 -7.29 -37.27
N LYS A 22 10.70 -8.61 -37.06
CA LYS A 22 10.28 -9.22 -35.80
C LYS A 22 11.17 -8.80 -34.63
N GLU A 23 12.49 -8.75 -34.81
CA GLU A 23 13.41 -8.28 -33.77
C GLU A 23 13.20 -6.81 -33.43
N LYS A 24 13.06 -5.96 -34.45
CA LYS A 24 12.80 -4.52 -34.25
C LYS A 24 11.47 -4.28 -33.52
N VAL A 25 10.42 -5.02 -33.88
CA VAL A 25 9.11 -4.94 -33.22
C VAL A 25 9.20 -5.41 -31.77
N ARG A 26 9.92 -6.51 -31.48
CA ARG A 26 10.18 -6.98 -30.11
C ARG A 26 10.94 -5.95 -29.28
N ALA A 27 12.01 -5.36 -29.82
CA ALA A 27 12.79 -4.34 -29.14
C ALA A 27 11.93 -3.10 -28.80
N CYS A 28 11.08 -2.66 -29.73
CA CYS A 28 10.14 -1.56 -29.50
C CYS A 28 9.12 -1.87 -28.40
N MET A 29 8.56 -3.10 -28.39
CA MET A 29 7.65 -3.54 -27.34
C MET A 29 8.33 -3.58 -25.97
N LEU A 30 9.54 -4.13 -25.88
CA LEU A 30 10.30 -4.20 -24.63
C LEU A 30 10.65 -2.80 -24.10
N GLN A 31 11.04 -1.89 -24.98
CA GLN A 31 11.30 -0.50 -24.60
C GLN A 31 10.03 0.17 -24.08
N SER A 32 8.89 -0.05 -24.74
CA SER A 32 7.60 0.50 -24.32
C SER A 32 7.13 -0.07 -22.98
N SER A 33 7.30 -1.38 -22.74
CA SER A 33 6.93 -2.00 -21.46
C SER A 33 7.82 -1.50 -20.33
N LEU A 34 9.12 -1.38 -20.57
CA LEU A 34 10.06 -0.84 -19.59
C LEU A 34 9.74 0.62 -19.25
N GLN A 35 9.42 1.45 -20.26
CA GLN A 35 9.03 2.83 -20.02
C GLN A 35 7.73 2.92 -19.21
N LYS A 36 6.75 2.05 -19.48
CA LYS A 36 5.52 1.96 -18.69
C LYS A 36 5.79 1.54 -17.25
N GLU A 37 6.67 0.57 -17.04
CA GLU A 37 7.06 0.11 -15.72
C GLU A 37 7.80 1.19 -14.94
N LEU A 38 8.75 1.89 -15.58
CA LEU A 38 9.45 3.03 -14.97
C LEU A 38 8.45 4.11 -14.56
N LEU A 39 7.50 4.45 -15.44
CA LEU A 39 6.46 5.43 -15.13
C LEU A 39 5.56 4.96 -13.99
N TYR A 40 5.14 3.69 -13.99
CA TYR A 40 4.32 3.12 -12.93
C TYR A 40 5.04 3.19 -11.56
N ASN A 41 6.32 2.85 -11.53
CA ASN A 41 7.15 2.92 -10.32
C ASN A 41 7.39 4.36 -9.82
N THR A 42 7.15 5.40 -10.63
CA THR A 42 7.19 6.79 -10.13
C THR A 42 6.07 7.07 -9.14
N SER A 43 4.91 6.45 -9.33
CA SER A 43 3.72 6.67 -8.49
C SER A 43 3.37 5.50 -7.57
N HIS A 44 3.92 4.31 -7.80
CA HIS A 44 3.60 3.11 -7.01
C HIS A 44 4.81 2.57 -6.24
N ASP A 45 4.54 1.93 -5.11
CA ASP A 45 5.54 1.23 -4.31
C ASP A 45 5.87 -0.10 -4.99
N TYR A 46 7.17 -0.37 -5.18
CA TYR A 46 7.62 -1.54 -5.93
C TYR A 46 7.16 -2.86 -5.30
N MET A 47 7.13 -2.93 -3.98
CA MET A 47 6.86 -4.17 -3.23
C MET A 47 5.36 -4.45 -3.11
N THR A 48 4.58 -3.41 -2.82
CA THR A 48 3.16 -3.54 -2.46
C THR A 48 2.20 -3.18 -3.59
N LYS A 49 2.70 -2.54 -4.66
CA LYS A 49 1.93 -2.10 -5.84
C LYS A 49 0.81 -1.10 -5.55
N ILE A 50 0.71 -0.57 -4.33
CA ILE A 50 -0.14 0.58 -4.02
C ILE A 50 0.62 1.88 -4.29
N TYR A 51 -0.04 3.03 -4.13
CA TYR A 51 0.63 4.31 -4.34
C TYR A 51 1.81 4.49 -3.37
N ASN A 52 2.87 5.14 -3.83
CA ASN A 52 4.05 5.42 -3.02
C ASN A 52 3.94 6.80 -2.33
N ARG A 53 4.95 7.10 -1.53
CA ARG A 53 5.11 8.40 -0.87
C ARG A 53 5.09 9.59 -1.83
N ALA A 54 5.73 9.47 -2.99
CA ALA A 54 5.83 10.58 -3.94
C ALA A 54 4.44 10.96 -4.49
N TYR A 55 3.63 9.96 -4.85
CA TYR A 55 2.25 10.18 -5.29
C TYR A 55 1.38 10.76 -4.16
N PHE A 56 1.50 10.24 -2.94
CA PHE A 56 0.78 10.77 -1.79
C PHE A 56 1.08 12.26 -1.54
N GLU A 57 2.36 12.65 -1.53
CA GLU A 57 2.76 14.04 -1.31
C GLU A 57 2.31 14.96 -2.46
N GLN A 58 2.27 14.44 -3.70
CA GLN A 58 1.72 15.17 -4.85
C GLN A 58 0.23 15.48 -4.66
N GLU A 59 -0.58 14.49 -4.29
CA GLU A 59 -2.02 14.69 -4.06
C GLU A 59 -2.28 15.59 -2.85
N VAL A 60 -1.51 15.42 -1.76
CA VAL A 60 -1.55 16.34 -0.61
C VAL A 60 -1.25 17.77 -1.04
N SER A 61 -0.23 18.01 -1.87
CA SER A 61 0.12 19.34 -2.35
C SER A 61 -1.00 19.97 -3.18
N LYS A 62 -1.59 19.19 -4.10
CA LYS A 62 -2.71 19.61 -4.97
C LYS A 62 -3.92 20.07 -4.15
N TYR A 63 -4.37 19.28 -3.17
CA TYR A 63 -5.52 19.67 -2.34
C TYR A 63 -5.18 20.74 -1.30
N ASN A 64 -3.90 20.96 -1.00
CA ASN A 64 -3.48 22.04 -0.13
C ASN A 64 -3.44 23.41 -0.83
N GLN A 65 -3.32 23.45 -2.17
CA GLN A 65 -3.03 24.69 -2.91
C GLN A 65 -4.05 24.99 -4.03
N ASP A 66 -4.53 23.97 -4.74
CA ASP A 66 -5.20 24.16 -6.03
C ASP A 66 -6.71 23.91 -5.97
N VAL A 67 -7.14 23.02 -5.08
CA VAL A 67 -8.53 22.55 -5.01
C VAL A 67 -9.01 22.55 -3.57
N ASP A 68 -10.13 23.20 -3.30
CA ASP A 68 -10.79 23.19 -1.99
C ASP A 68 -11.92 22.17 -1.94
N VAL A 69 -11.75 21.14 -1.12
CA VAL A 69 -12.74 20.08 -0.92
C VAL A 69 -12.68 19.55 0.51
N PRO A 70 -13.76 18.94 1.02
CA PRO A 70 -13.71 18.14 2.23
C PRO A 70 -12.75 16.96 2.09
N VAL A 71 -11.90 16.74 3.09
CA VAL A 71 -10.88 15.69 3.07
C VAL A 71 -10.78 14.98 4.41
N GLY A 72 -10.76 13.66 4.34
CA GLY A 72 -10.38 12.76 5.44
C GLY A 72 -8.99 12.18 5.23
N MET A 73 -8.22 12.03 6.30
CA MET A 73 -6.93 11.33 6.27
C MET A 73 -6.87 10.31 7.40
N ILE A 74 -6.54 9.07 7.06
CA ILE A 74 -6.23 8.00 8.02
C ILE A 74 -4.75 7.66 7.87
N LEU A 75 -4.02 7.71 8.98
CA LEU A 75 -2.66 7.19 9.08
C LEU A 75 -2.69 5.84 9.78
N CYS A 76 -1.94 4.91 9.20
CA CYS A 76 -1.86 3.52 9.63
C CYS A 76 -0.39 3.12 9.81
N ASP A 77 -0.11 2.37 10.87
CA ASP A 77 1.20 1.84 11.19
C ASP A 77 1.06 0.35 11.52
N LEU A 78 1.88 -0.48 10.88
CA LEU A 78 1.89 -1.92 11.07
C LEU A 78 2.63 -2.28 12.36
N ASP A 79 1.88 -2.78 13.35
CA ASP A 79 2.43 -3.19 14.63
C ASP A 79 3.30 -4.46 14.49
N GLU A 80 4.30 -4.58 15.36
CA GLU A 80 5.13 -5.79 15.52
C GLU A 80 5.97 -6.21 14.31
N LEU A 81 6.05 -5.41 13.23
CA LEU A 81 6.89 -5.74 12.07
C LEU A 81 8.33 -6.11 12.44
N LYS A 82 8.97 -5.34 13.33
CA LYS A 82 10.32 -5.65 13.81
C LYS A 82 10.39 -7.01 14.52
N TYR A 83 9.40 -7.33 15.35
CA TYR A 83 9.34 -8.61 16.05
C TYR A 83 9.22 -9.77 15.06
N ILE A 84 8.36 -9.64 14.04
CA ILE A 84 8.23 -10.65 12.98
C ILE A 84 9.55 -10.80 12.20
N ASN A 85 10.20 -9.70 11.82
CA ASN A 85 11.51 -9.74 11.17
C ASN A 85 12.56 -10.48 12.02
N ASP A 86 12.61 -10.18 13.31
CA ASP A 86 13.60 -10.75 14.23
C ASP A 86 13.33 -12.26 14.51
N GLN A 87 12.07 -12.71 14.47
CA GLN A 87 11.69 -14.10 14.77
C GLN A 87 11.58 -15.01 13.54
N MET A 88 11.13 -14.47 12.41
CA MET A 88 10.76 -15.23 11.21
C MET A 88 11.55 -14.81 9.97
N GLY A 89 12.42 -13.80 10.09
CA GLY A 89 13.23 -13.27 9.00
C GLY A 89 12.53 -12.19 8.18
N HIS A 90 13.32 -11.49 7.35
CA HIS A 90 12.84 -10.36 6.56
C HIS A 90 11.78 -10.74 5.51
N GLU A 91 11.85 -11.95 4.95
CA GLU A 91 10.83 -12.43 4.01
C GLU A 91 9.44 -12.45 4.65
N ALA A 92 9.33 -12.87 5.92
CA ALA A 92 8.06 -12.86 6.64
C ALA A 92 7.56 -11.42 6.92
N GLY A 93 8.46 -10.48 7.20
CA GLY A 93 8.09 -9.07 7.32
C GLY A 93 7.62 -8.46 6.01
N ASP A 94 8.27 -8.79 4.89
CA ASP A 94 7.84 -8.35 3.57
C ASP A 94 6.44 -8.90 3.23
N GLU A 95 6.16 -10.17 3.55
CA GLU A 95 4.82 -10.76 3.41
C GLU A 95 3.78 -10.09 4.32
N LEU A 96 4.14 -9.71 5.55
CA LEU A 96 3.26 -8.95 6.45
C LEU A 96 2.89 -7.58 5.84
N ILE A 97 3.87 -6.87 5.28
CA ILE A 97 3.66 -5.57 4.64
C ILE A 97 2.80 -5.72 3.38
N LYS A 98 3.07 -6.73 2.54
CA LYS A 98 2.23 -7.03 1.35
C LYS A 98 0.80 -7.35 1.74
N SER A 99 0.61 -8.14 2.79
CA SER A 99 -0.71 -8.50 3.31
C SER A 99 -1.47 -7.26 3.81
N ALA A 100 -0.80 -6.39 4.57
CA ALA A 100 -1.37 -5.12 5.02
C ALA A 100 -1.74 -4.22 3.83
N ALA A 101 -0.87 -4.11 2.83
CA ALA A 101 -1.15 -3.33 1.64
C ALA A 101 -2.34 -3.86 0.86
N GLN A 102 -2.40 -5.17 0.60
CA GLN A 102 -3.52 -5.80 -0.09
C GLN A 102 -4.83 -5.60 0.69
N PHE A 103 -4.79 -5.78 2.01
CA PHE A 103 -5.93 -5.55 2.90
C PHE A 103 -6.43 -4.11 2.87
N LEU A 104 -5.53 -3.11 2.92
CA LEU A 104 -5.94 -1.70 2.88
C LEU A 104 -6.36 -1.27 1.46
N ASN A 105 -5.73 -1.81 0.42
CA ASN A 105 -6.00 -1.41 -0.97
C ASN A 105 -7.39 -1.82 -1.47
N GLN A 106 -8.06 -2.77 -0.81
CA GLN A 106 -9.44 -3.14 -1.15
C GLN A 106 -10.42 -1.96 -1.04
N TYR A 107 -10.07 -0.92 -0.27
CA TYR A 107 -10.88 0.28 -0.11
C TYR A 107 -10.57 1.36 -1.15
N SER A 108 -9.50 1.20 -1.95
CA SER A 108 -9.10 2.21 -2.91
C SER A 108 -10.13 2.35 -4.03
N ASN A 109 -10.41 3.61 -4.38
CA ASN A 109 -11.29 3.98 -5.50
C ASN A 109 -10.92 5.40 -5.96
N GLU A 110 -11.71 5.99 -6.84
CA GLU A 110 -11.49 7.33 -7.39
C GLU A 110 -11.45 8.46 -6.34
N HIS A 111 -12.05 8.24 -5.16
CA HIS A 111 -12.05 9.16 -4.02
C HIS A 111 -11.17 8.71 -2.86
N ILE A 112 -10.65 7.48 -2.88
CA ILE A 112 -9.87 6.89 -1.79
C ILE A 112 -8.51 6.44 -2.30
N ILE A 113 -7.48 7.19 -1.92
CA ILE A 113 -6.09 6.95 -2.28
C ILE A 113 -5.41 6.21 -1.12
N VAL A 114 -5.00 4.97 -1.36
CA VAL A 114 -4.25 4.16 -0.39
C VAL A 114 -2.77 4.18 -0.79
N SER A 115 -1.90 4.61 0.13
CA SER A 115 -0.47 4.76 -0.15
C SER A 115 0.40 4.13 0.94
N ARG A 116 1.59 3.66 0.57
CA ARG A 116 2.68 3.34 1.49
C ARG A 116 3.65 4.51 1.52
N ILE A 117 3.82 5.11 2.70
CA ILE A 117 4.66 6.32 2.87
C ILE A 117 5.98 6.05 3.61
N GLY A 118 6.07 4.90 4.29
CA GLY A 118 7.24 4.46 5.06
C GLY A 118 7.41 2.95 5.02
N GLY A 119 8.27 2.41 5.89
CA GLY A 119 8.53 0.97 5.97
C GLY A 119 7.25 0.19 6.32
N ASP A 120 6.68 0.52 7.47
CA ASP A 120 5.44 0.01 8.07
C ASP A 120 4.27 1.00 8.03
N GLU A 121 4.47 2.18 7.44
CA GLU A 121 3.51 3.28 7.45
C GLU A 121 2.69 3.36 6.16
N PHE A 122 1.38 3.44 6.33
CA PHE A 122 0.38 3.54 5.28
C PHE A 122 -0.52 4.75 5.50
N THR A 123 -1.09 5.28 4.42
CA THR A 123 -2.07 6.36 4.46
C THR A 123 -3.29 6.01 3.62
N ILE A 124 -4.44 6.51 4.08
CA ILE A 124 -5.67 6.52 3.30
C ILE A 124 -6.13 7.99 3.25
N LEU A 125 -6.09 8.57 2.05
CA LEU A 125 -6.56 9.91 1.78
C LEU A 125 -7.92 9.82 1.08
N MET A 126 -8.96 10.37 1.72
CA MET A 126 -10.34 10.36 1.25
C MET A 126 -10.74 11.76 0.81
N ILE A 127 -11.16 11.91 -0.45
CA ILE A 127 -11.42 13.20 -1.09
C ILE A 127 -12.92 13.38 -1.33
N ASN A 128 -13.43 14.57 -1.06
CA ASN A 128 -14.83 14.95 -1.26
C ASN A 128 -15.78 14.00 -0.50
N VAL A 129 -15.49 13.81 0.78
CA VAL A 129 -16.23 12.94 1.70
C VAL A 129 -16.63 13.74 2.94
N GLU A 130 -17.64 13.26 3.66
CA GLU A 130 -17.96 13.76 4.99
C GLU A 130 -17.14 13.04 6.07
N GLU A 131 -17.01 13.64 7.26
CA GLU A 131 -16.35 13.01 8.41
C GLU A 131 -17.00 11.65 8.75
N SER A 132 -18.32 11.55 8.58
CA SER A 132 -19.10 10.34 8.79
C SER A 132 -18.57 9.16 7.97
N ASN A 133 -18.13 9.40 6.73
CA ASN A 133 -17.55 8.39 5.85
C ASN A 133 -16.19 7.92 6.36
N VAL A 134 -15.36 8.83 6.88
CA VAL A 134 -14.04 8.49 7.46
C VAL A 134 -14.22 7.61 8.69
N ILE A 135 -15.15 7.97 9.57
CA ILE A 135 -15.48 7.18 10.77
C ILE A 135 -16.04 5.81 10.39
N GLN A 136 -16.89 5.73 9.37
CA GLN A 136 -17.42 4.47 8.86
C GLN A 136 -16.30 3.58 8.32
N LEU A 137 -15.38 4.13 7.52
CA LEU A 137 -14.24 3.38 6.99
C LEU A 137 -13.33 2.87 8.13
N MET A 138 -13.06 3.69 9.14
CA MET A 138 -12.30 3.29 10.34
C MET A 138 -12.91 2.05 11.00
N LYS A 139 -14.24 2.06 11.23
CA LYS A 139 -14.97 0.93 11.82
C LYS A 139 -14.99 -0.30 10.92
N GLN A 140 -15.13 -0.10 9.61
CA GLN A 140 -15.11 -1.18 8.63
C GLN A 140 -13.72 -1.85 8.60
N ILE A 141 -12.64 -1.07 8.64
CA ILE A 141 -11.28 -1.57 8.76
C ILE A 141 -11.11 -2.40 10.04
N ASP A 142 -11.63 -1.94 11.18
CA ASP A 142 -11.57 -2.71 12.44
C ASP A 142 -12.29 -4.07 12.32
N TYR A 143 -13.50 -4.07 11.77
CA TYR A 143 -14.30 -5.27 11.60
C TYR A 143 -13.65 -6.28 10.63
N GLU A 144 -13.25 -5.82 9.45
CA GLU A 144 -12.63 -6.69 8.44
C GLU A 144 -11.24 -7.17 8.89
N LEU A 145 -10.49 -6.37 9.66
CA LEU A 145 -9.20 -6.80 10.23
C LEU A 145 -9.40 -7.91 11.27
N MET A 146 -10.45 -7.82 12.08
CA MET A 146 -10.82 -8.90 13.01
C MET A 146 -11.15 -10.19 12.23
N LYS A 147 -11.95 -10.09 11.18
CA LYS A 147 -12.31 -11.23 10.34
C LYS A 147 -11.09 -11.83 9.64
N TYR A 148 -10.25 -11.01 9.03
CA TYR A 148 -8.99 -11.42 8.39
C TYR A 148 -8.12 -12.24 9.37
N ASN A 149 -8.03 -11.83 10.63
CA ASN A 149 -7.23 -12.53 11.63
C ASN A 149 -7.89 -13.79 12.21
N LEU A 150 -9.18 -14.02 11.95
CA LEU A 150 -9.88 -15.26 12.31
C LEU A 150 -9.77 -16.32 11.21
N GLU A 151 -9.50 -15.91 9.97
CA GLU A 151 -9.14 -16.82 8.89
C GLU A 151 -7.75 -17.43 9.16
N ASP A 152 -7.49 -18.64 8.66
CA ASP A 152 -6.22 -19.37 8.82
C ASP A 152 -5.10 -18.75 7.96
N ASN A 153 -4.89 -17.44 8.15
CA ASN A 153 -3.84 -16.68 7.53
C ASN A 153 -2.53 -16.92 8.29
N THR A 154 -1.44 -17.09 7.54
CA THR A 154 -0.11 -17.40 8.09
C THR A 154 0.43 -16.31 9.02
N LEU A 155 -0.04 -15.07 8.88
CA LEU A 155 0.39 -13.91 9.65
C LEU A 155 -0.82 -13.10 10.13
N THR A 156 -0.86 -12.81 11.42
CA THR A 156 -1.86 -11.90 12.01
C THR A 156 -1.51 -10.45 11.69
N LEU A 157 -2.43 -9.72 11.08
CA LEU A 157 -2.28 -8.29 10.83
C LEU A 157 -2.71 -7.48 12.06
N LYS A 158 -1.80 -6.66 12.58
CA LYS A 158 -2.08 -5.69 13.64
C LYS A 158 -1.75 -4.30 13.11
N ILE A 159 -2.76 -3.46 12.95
CA ILE A 159 -2.60 -2.11 12.39
C ILE A 159 -3.08 -1.09 13.41
N SER A 160 -2.19 -0.21 13.84
CA SER A 160 -2.55 0.98 14.60
C SER A 160 -2.95 2.09 13.66
N LYS A 161 -4.06 2.76 13.94
CA LYS A 161 -4.63 3.76 13.03
C LYS A 161 -5.20 4.96 13.76
N GLY A 162 -5.16 6.12 13.12
CA GLY A 162 -5.78 7.36 13.56
C GLY A 162 -6.20 8.20 12.38
N TYR A 163 -7.25 9.00 12.57
CA TYR A 163 -7.80 9.81 11.49
C TYR A 163 -7.90 11.28 11.88
N ALA A 164 -8.04 12.12 10.87
CA ALA A 164 -8.48 13.50 10.99
C ALA A 164 -9.35 13.85 9.79
N TYR A 165 -10.15 14.92 9.94
CA TYR A 165 -11.05 15.42 8.93
C TYR A 165 -10.99 16.95 8.86
N THR A 166 -11.24 17.50 7.68
CA THR A 166 -11.47 18.93 7.47
C THR A 166 -12.47 19.15 6.34
N ASP A 167 -13.35 20.14 6.48
CA ASP A 167 -14.28 20.56 5.41
C ASP A 167 -13.60 21.40 4.31
N CYS A 168 -12.37 21.88 4.55
CA CYS A 168 -11.63 22.76 3.66
C CYS A 168 -10.17 22.31 3.58
N SER A 169 -9.74 21.81 2.43
CA SER A 169 -8.39 21.28 2.25
C SER A 169 -7.32 22.37 2.09
N LEU A 170 -7.70 23.54 1.56
CA LEU A 170 -6.75 24.61 1.26
C LEU A 170 -5.99 25.09 2.50
N GLY A 171 -4.65 24.99 2.45
CA GLY A 171 -3.76 25.35 3.56
C GLY A 171 -3.85 24.45 4.80
N ASN A 172 -4.77 23.48 4.84
CA ASN A 172 -5.06 22.68 6.03
C ASN A 172 -4.45 21.27 6.00
N MET A 173 -3.98 20.79 4.85
CA MET A 173 -3.51 19.39 4.70
C MET A 173 -2.36 19.04 5.65
N ARG A 174 -1.47 19.99 5.95
CA ARG A 174 -0.39 19.78 6.94
C ARG A 174 -0.95 19.54 8.34
N GLN A 175 -1.90 20.36 8.76
CA GLN A 175 -2.51 20.26 10.09
C GLN A 175 -3.36 18.98 10.19
N LEU A 176 -4.07 18.63 9.12
CA LEU A 176 -4.83 17.38 9.00
C LEU A 176 -3.92 16.17 9.26
N ARG A 177 -2.76 16.10 8.58
CA ARG A 177 -1.78 15.03 8.76
C ARG A 177 -1.26 14.95 10.19
N ILE A 178 -0.91 16.09 10.80
CA ILE A 178 -0.42 16.15 12.19
C ILE A 178 -1.48 15.63 13.17
N THR A 179 -2.75 15.97 12.95
CA THR A 179 -3.84 15.51 13.82
C THR A 179 -4.06 14.00 13.67
N ALA A 180 -4.06 13.47 12.45
CA ALA A 180 -4.20 12.03 12.19
C ALA A 180 -3.04 11.23 12.81
N ASP A 181 -1.81 11.75 12.72
CA ASP A 181 -0.60 11.12 13.25
C ASP A 181 -0.65 11.02 14.78
N LYS A 182 -1.03 12.12 15.44
CA LYS A 182 -1.24 12.13 16.89
C LYS A 182 -2.29 11.12 17.32
N ALA A 183 -3.41 11.02 16.60
CA ALA A 183 -4.46 10.04 16.89
C ALA A 183 -3.94 8.59 16.70
N MET A 184 -3.16 8.34 15.65
CA MET A 184 -2.56 7.03 15.37
C MET A 184 -1.58 6.64 16.48
N TYR A 185 -0.71 7.57 16.88
CA TYR A 185 0.26 7.34 17.95
C TYR A 185 -0.42 7.05 19.29
N GLN A 186 -1.51 7.77 19.61
CA GLN A 186 -2.32 7.47 20.80
C GLN A 186 -2.92 6.06 20.74
N ASN A 187 -3.46 5.66 19.59
CA ASN A 187 -3.96 4.30 19.38
C ASN A 187 -2.85 3.25 19.61
N LYS A 188 -1.67 3.44 19.01
CA LYS A 188 -0.50 2.55 19.15
C LYS A 188 -0.07 2.39 20.61
N ARG A 189 -0.06 3.47 21.38
CA ARG A 189 0.25 3.42 22.82
C ARG A 189 -0.77 2.64 23.63
N LEU A 190 -2.07 2.85 23.37
CA LEU A 190 -3.14 2.14 24.08
C LEU A 190 -3.09 0.63 23.80
N ARG A 191 -2.87 0.22 22.55
CA ARG A 191 -2.75 -1.19 22.18
C ARG A 191 -1.58 -1.87 22.89
N LYS A 192 -0.40 -1.25 22.91
CA LYS A 192 0.78 -1.76 23.63
C LYS A 192 0.53 -1.88 25.13
N SER A 193 -0.14 -0.90 25.73
CA SER A 193 -0.49 -0.93 27.16
C SER A 193 -1.49 -2.05 27.50
N ASN A 194 -2.49 -2.26 26.65
CA ASN A 194 -3.49 -3.31 26.86
C ASN A 194 -2.86 -4.71 26.78
N LEU A 195 -1.94 -4.93 25.84
CA LEU A 195 -1.16 -6.16 25.75
C LEU A 195 -0.34 -6.40 27.03
N ALA A 196 0.39 -5.39 27.52
CA ALA A 196 1.16 -5.51 28.76
C ALA A 196 0.29 -5.88 29.96
N THR A 197 -0.93 -5.32 30.05
CA THR A 197 -1.88 -5.61 31.13
C THR A 197 -2.39 -7.05 31.07
N LEU A 198 -2.68 -7.57 29.88
CA LEU A 198 -3.10 -8.98 29.68
C LEU A 198 -1.99 -9.96 30.09
N PHE A 199 -0.73 -9.68 29.74
CA PHE A 199 0.40 -10.52 30.13
C PHE A 199 0.63 -10.58 31.65
N ILE A 200 0.35 -9.50 32.37
CA ILE A 200 0.46 -9.47 33.84
C ILE A 200 -0.63 -10.37 34.45
N ARG A 201 -1.88 -10.27 33.98
CA ARG A 201 -3.00 -11.08 34.48
C ARG A 201 -2.79 -12.58 34.26
N ASP A 202 -2.39 -13.01 33.06
CA ASP A 202 -2.14 -14.43 32.77
C ASP A 202 -1.01 -15.01 33.64
N ARG A 203 0.03 -14.23 33.94
CA ARG A 203 1.08 -14.64 34.89
C ARG A 203 0.58 -14.79 36.32
N GLU A 204 -0.34 -13.96 36.77
CA GLU A 204 -0.93 -14.05 38.10
C GLU A 204 -1.87 -15.26 38.21
N GLU A 205 -2.71 -15.51 37.21
CA GLU A 205 -3.63 -16.65 37.18
C GLU A 205 -2.89 -18.00 37.16
N ARG A 206 -1.80 -18.13 36.40
CA ARG A 206 -0.97 -19.35 36.39
C ARG A 206 -0.28 -19.62 37.74
N LYS A 207 0.09 -18.57 38.50
CA LYS A 207 0.68 -18.74 39.84
C LYS A 207 -0.35 -19.19 40.88
N VAL A 208 -1.62 -18.83 40.70
CA VAL A 208 -2.72 -19.22 41.59
C VAL A 208 -3.17 -20.66 41.32
N SER A 209 -3.16 -21.11 40.06
CA SER A 209 -3.53 -22.48 39.67
C SER A 209 -2.48 -23.55 40.00
N SER A 210 -1.22 -23.14 40.24
CA SER A 210 -0.12 -24.03 40.64
C SER A 210 0.03 -24.23 42.16
N ARG A 211 -0.98 -23.87 42.95
CA ARG A 211 -1.05 -24.08 44.41
C ARG A 211 -2.26 -24.94 44.75
#